data_AF-A0A2U3IF38-F1
#
_entry.id   AF-A0A2U3IF38-F1
#
_cell.length_a   1.000
_cell.length_b   1.000
_cell.length_c   1.000
_cell.angle_alpha   90.00
_cell.angle_beta   90.00
_cell.angle_gamma   90.00
#
_symmetry.space_group_name_H-M   'P 1'
#
loop_
_entity.id
_entity.type
_entity.pdbx_description
1 polymer ?
#
loop_
_entity_poly.entity_id
_entity_poly.type
_entity_poly.pdbx_seq_one_letter_code
_entity_poly.pdbx_strand_id
1 'polypeptide(L)'
;MIQIFAEYWRPFLYSDGMRASGLVVTLWLLAASIALGFCAAVPLACARVSRNRWLSTPVRIYTYVFRGTPLYVQLLLLYTGMYSLEFVRTQSLLEAFFKSGFNCAILAFALNTCAYTTEIFAGAIRGIPHGEVEAARAYGMSTFTMYRRVILPSALRRALPLYSNEVILMLHATTVAFTATVPDILKVARDANSATYQSFESFGIAALLYVAISFVLVAAFRRAEQRWLAYLRPAGAARPARRA
;
A
#
# COMPACT_ATOMS: atom_id res chain seq x y z
N MET A 1 -18.44 -14.73 -21.07
CA MET A 1 -17.23 -14.63 -20.22
C MET A 1 -16.15 -15.64 -20.62
N ILE A 2 -16.53 -16.90 -20.84
CA ILE A 2 -15.59 -17.99 -21.19
C ILE A 2 -14.86 -17.71 -22.52
N GLN A 3 -15.54 -17.10 -23.51
CA GLN A 3 -14.96 -16.77 -24.80
C GLN A 3 -13.87 -15.68 -24.69
N ILE A 4 -14.17 -14.55 -24.04
CA ILE A 4 -13.16 -13.52 -23.78
C ILE A 4 -12.01 -14.07 -22.95
N PHE A 5 -12.31 -14.88 -21.93
CA PHE A 5 -11.25 -15.48 -21.14
C PHE A 5 -10.36 -16.39 -21.98
N ALA A 6 -10.92 -17.24 -22.85
CA ALA A 6 -10.14 -18.10 -23.74
C ALA A 6 -9.23 -17.32 -24.71
N GLU A 7 -9.63 -16.12 -25.11
CA GLU A 7 -8.87 -15.26 -26.01
C GLU A 7 -7.83 -14.39 -25.26
N TYR A 8 -8.18 -13.86 -24.08
CA TYR A 8 -7.38 -12.87 -23.35
C TYR A 8 -6.71 -13.39 -22.06
N TRP A 9 -6.83 -14.68 -21.70
CA TRP A 9 -6.22 -15.20 -20.47
C TRP A 9 -4.71 -14.99 -20.39
N ARG A 10 -4.01 -15.00 -21.54
CA ARG A 10 -2.56 -14.78 -21.60
C ARG A 10 -2.18 -13.37 -21.11
N PRO A 11 -2.70 -12.27 -21.71
CA PRO A 11 -2.51 -10.92 -21.17
C PRO A 11 -2.86 -10.76 -19.68
N PHE A 12 -3.90 -11.46 -19.20
CA PHE A 12 -4.29 -11.36 -17.79
C PHE A 12 -3.34 -12.09 -16.84
N LEU A 13 -2.91 -13.32 -17.18
CA LEU A 13 -2.30 -14.24 -16.23
C LEU A 13 -0.87 -14.66 -16.57
N TYR A 14 -0.53 -14.74 -17.86
CA TYR A 14 0.68 -15.41 -18.32
C TYR A 14 1.82 -14.42 -18.62
N SER A 15 3.00 -14.71 -18.07
CA SER A 15 4.21 -13.91 -18.26
C SER A 15 5.32 -14.78 -18.88
N ASP A 16 5.75 -14.40 -20.08
CA ASP A 16 6.81 -15.08 -20.87
C ASP A 16 8.24 -14.63 -20.49
N GLY A 17 8.40 -13.87 -19.39
CA GLY A 17 9.68 -13.26 -19.01
C GLY A 17 10.03 -11.98 -19.77
N MET A 18 9.56 -11.81 -21.01
CA MET A 18 9.67 -10.54 -21.78
C MET A 18 8.46 -9.61 -21.62
N ARG A 19 7.26 -10.15 -21.41
CA ARG A 19 6.02 -9.37 -21.22
C ARG A 19 5.36 -9.81 -19.91
N ALA A 20 5.28 -8.89 -18.96
CA ALA A 20 4.58 -9.14 -17.71
C ALA A 20 3.05 -9.11 -17.94
N SER A 21 2.33 -10.04 -17.34
CA SER A 21 0.86 -10.04 -17.37
C SER A 21 0.29 -8.92 -16.50
N GLY A 22 -0.96 -8.53 -16.76
CA GLY A 22 -1.66 -7.53 -15.96
C GLY A 22 -1.66 -7.89 -14.47
N LEU A 23 -1.85 -9.18 -14.13
CA LEU A 23 -1.76 -9.67 -12.76
C LEU A 23 -0.38 -9.42 -12.14
N VAL A 24 0.69 -9.78 -12.84
CA VAL A 24 2.07 -9.61 -12.34
C VAL A 24 2.39 -8.12 -12.15
N VAL A 25 2.00 -7.27 -13.11
CA VAL A 25 2.18 -5.82 -13.04
C VAL A 25 1.44 -5.24 -11.84
N THR A 26 0.16 -5.60 -11.64
CA THR A 26 -0.64 -5.15 -10.48
C THR A 26 0.00 -5.58 -9.15
N LEU A 27 0.40 -6.84 -9.02
CA LEU A 27 1.01 -7.34 -7.79
C LEU A 27 2.37 -6.72 -7.51
N TRP A 28 3.19 -6.52 -8.55
CA TRP A 28 4.48 -5.86 -8.42
C TRP A 28 4.31 -4.40 -8.01
N LEU A 29 3.39 -3.68 -8.65
CA LEU A 29 3.10 -2.27 -8.35
C LEU A 29 2.61 -2.13 -6.91
N LEU A 30 1.68 -2.99 -6.49
CA LEU A 30 1.21 -3.06 -5.11
C LEU A 30 2.36 -3.30 -4.13
N ALA A 31 3.17 -4.33 -4.38
CA ALA A 31 4.28 -4.71 -3.49
C ALA A 31 5.34 -3.60 -3.38
N ALA A 32 5.74 -3.00 -4.51
CA ALA A 32 6.73 -1.93 -4.55
C ALA A 32 6.23 -0.68 -3.81
N SER A 33 5.01 -0.24 -4.08
CA SER A 33 4.43 0.94 -3.43
C SER A 33 4.24 0.75 -1.94
N ILE A 34 3.76 -0.41 -1.50
CA ILE A 34 3.64 -0.75 -0.08
C ILE A 34 5.00 -0.82 0.59
N ALA A 35 5.99 -1.47 -0.02
CA ALA A 35 7.33 -1.61 0.57
C ALA A 35 7.98 -0.24 0.78
N LEU A 36 7.98 0.62 -0.25
CA LEU A 36 8.51 1.97 -0.17
C LEU A 36 7.74 2.80 0.85
N GLY A 37 6.40 2.74 0.80
CA GLY A 37 5.53 3.49 1.70
C GLY A 37 5.70 3.08 3.16
N PHE A 38 5.80 1.78 3.44
CA PHE A 38 6.05 1.23 4.77
C PHE A 38 7.42 1.67 5.31
N CYS A 39 8.49 1.50 4.52
CA CYS A 39 9.84 1.89 4.91
C CYS A 39 9.93 3.38 5.26
N ALA A 40 9.24 4.25 4.51
CA ALA A 40 9.16 5.67 4.81
C ALA A 40 8.22 5.99 5.99
N ALA A 41 7.11 5.25 6.13
CA ALA A 41 6.11 5.51 7.17
C ALA A 41 6.60 5.21 8.59
N VAL A 42 7.49 4.22 8.78
CA VAL A 42 8.04 3.89 10.11
C VAL A 42 8.77 5.08 10.76
N PRO A 43 9.79 5.71 10.14
CA PRO A 43 10.45 6.87 10.71
C PRO A 43 9.53 8.09 10.77
N LEU A 44 8.66 8.29 9.76
CA LEU A 44 7.70 9.39 9.76
C LEU A 44 6.69 9.27 10.90
N ALA A 45 6.24 8.07 11.27
CA ALA A 45 5.35 7.84 12.39
C ALA A 45 6.00 8.22 13.73
N CYS A 46 7.27 7.86 13.92
CA CYS A 46 8.06 8.31 15.07
C CYS A 46 8.16 9.84 15.13
N ALA A 47 8.51 10.48 14.01
CA ALA A 47 8.57 11.95 13.91
C ALA A 47 7.20 12.59 14.17
N ARG A 48 6.12 11.96 13.72
CA ARG A 48 4.73 12.41 13.85
C ARG A 48 4.21 12.38 15.30
N VAL A 49 4.73 11.47 16.13
CA VAL A 49 4.41 11.36 17.57
C VAL A 49 5.37 12.16 18.44
N SER A 50 6.51 12.60 17.89
CA SER A 50 7.49 13.42 18.61
C SER A 50 6.87 14.70 19.18
N ARG A 51 7.32 15.10 20.38
CA ARG A 51 6.97 16.38 21.00
C ARG A 51 7.61 17.57 20.27
N ASN A 52 8.68 17.34 19.51
CA ASN A 52 9.37 18.40 18.79
C ASN A 52 8.54 18.83 17.57
N ARG A 53 8.02 20.07 17.63
CA ARG A 53 7.19 20.65 16.57
C ARG A 53 7.91 20.74 15.23
N TRP A 54 9.23 20.90 15.20
CA TRP A 54 10.01 20.93 13.97
C TRP A 54 10.03 19.58 13.24
N LEU A 55 9.89 18.48 13.97
CA LEU A 55 9.77 17.14 13.40
C LEU A 55 8.30 16.78 13.09
N SER A 56 7.39 17.06 14.03
CA SER A 56 5.99 16.63 13.88
C SER A 56 5.20 17.43 12.85
N THR A 57 5.52 18.72 12.68
CA THR A 57 4.73 19.64 11.83
C THR A 57 4.90 19.36 10.34
N PRO A 58 6.13 19.19 9.79
CA PRO A 58 6.29 18.81 8.38
C PRO A 58 5.58 17.50 8.04
N VAL A 59 5.68 16.49 8.92
CA VAL A 59 4.99 15.21 8.72
C VAL A 59 3.48 15.37 8.78
N ARG A 60 2.96 16.23 9.67
CA ARG A 60 1.53 16.54 9.74
C ARG A 60 1.04 17.23 8.47
N ILE A 61 1.80 18.18 7.92
CA ILE A 61 1.44 18.86 6.66
C ILE A 61 1.45 17.85 5.50
N TYR A 62 2.51 17.06 5.38
CA TYR A 62 2.62 15.99 4.37
C TYR A 62 1.42 15.03 4.45
N THR A 63 1.17 14.45 5.62
CA THR A 63 0.06 13.50 5.80
C THR A 63 -1.30 14.14 5.54
N TYR A 64 -1.50 15.41 5.90
CA TYR A 64 -2.74 16.14 5.60
C TYR A 64 -2.95 16.33 4.10
N VAL A 65 -1.92 16.74 3.36
CA VAL A 65 -2.00 16.94 1.91
C VAL A 65 -2.30 15.64 1.17
N PHE A 66 -1.54 14.57 1.45
CA PHE A 66 -1.67 13.32 0.71
C PHE A 66 -2.92 12.52 1.08
N ARG A 67 -3.41 12.62 2.32
CA ARG A 67 -4.69 12.01 2.72
C ARG A 67 -5.89 12.86 2.32
N GLY A 68 -5.71 14.17 2.17
CA GLY A 68 -6.76 15.13 1.79
C GLY A 68 -6.95 15.29 0.28
N THR A 69 -6.07 14.71 -0.54
CA THR A 69 -6.15 14.80 -2.01
C THR A 69 -6.41 13.43 -2.63
N PRO A 70 -7.26 13.34 -3.68
CA PRO A 70 -7.54 12.06 -4.35
C PRO A 70 -6.28 11.47 -5.00
N LEU A 71 -6.07 10.16 -4.84
CA LEU A 71 -4.91 9.46 -5.41
C LEU A 71 -4.81 9.63 -6.94
N TYR A 72 -5.95 9.65 -7.64
CA TYR A 72 -5.98 9.89 -9.07
C TYR A 72 -5.39 11.25 -9.44
N VAL A 73 -5.74 12.30 -8.69
CA VAL A 73 -5.19 13.65 -8.91
C VAL A 73 -3.68 13.66 -8.63
N GLN A 74 -3.23 12.99 -7.57
CA GLN A 74 -1.79 12.86 -7.29
C GLN A 74 -1.03 12.19 -8.44
N LEU A 75 -1.59 11.11 -9.01
CA LEU A 75 -1.00 10.43 -10.16
C LEU A 75 -0.94 11.34 -11.38
N LEU A 76 -2.02 12.05 -11.71
CA LEU A 76 -2.04 12.97 -12.86
C LEU A 76 -1.06 14.13 -12.70
N LEU A 77 -0.96 14.70 -11.49
CA LEU A 77 0.01 15.76 -11.20
C LEU A 77 1.43 15.26 -11.38
N LEU A 78 1.76 14.04 -10.97
CA LEU A 78 3.09 13.47 -11.15
C LEU A 78 3.36 13.07 -12.61
N TYR A 79 2.41 12.41 -13.27
CA TYR A 79 2.62 11.89 -14.62
C TYR A 79 2.53 12.98 -15.70
N THR A 80 1.49 13.80 -15.67
CA THR A 80 1.24 14.84 -16.67
C THR A 80 1.72 16.21 -16.21
N GLY A 81 1.45 16.55 -14.94
CA GLY A 81 1.82 17.86 -14.39
C GLY A 81 3.33 18.08 -14.32
N MET A 82 4.08 17.20 -13.67
CA MET A 82 5.53 17.35 -13.53
C MET A 82 6.26 17.28 -14.87
N TYR A 83 5.84 16.38 -15.77
CA TYR A 83 6.43 16.28 -17.11
C TYR A 83 6.22 17.55 -17.95
N SER A 84 5.18 18.34 -17.67
CA SER A 84 4.93 19.62 -18.37
C SER A 84 5.92 20.73 -18.00
N LEU A 85 6.63 20.60 -16.88
CA LEU A 85 7.56 21.62 -16.39
C LEU A 85 8.86 21.61 -17.19
N GLU A 86 9.29 22.77 -17.67
CA GLU A 86 10.47 22.90 -18.54
C GLU A 86 11.74 22.36 -17.87
N PHE A 87 11.96 22.66 -16.59
CA PHE A 87 13.14 22.17 -15.85
C PHE A 87 13.17 20.64 -15.71
N VAL A 88 12.01 19.97 -15.72
CA VAL A 88 11.93 18.51 -15.68
C VAL A 88 12.33 17.93 -17.04
N ARG A 89 11.92 18.59 -18.13
CA ARG A 89 12.23 18.16 -19.51
C ARG A 89 13.66 18.44 -19.94
N THR A 90 14.30 19.48 -19.38
CA THR A 90 15.70 19.80 -19.72
C THR A 90 16.71 18.93 -18.97
N GLN A 91 16.30 18.30 -17.86
CA GLN A 91 17.14 17.37 -17.12
C GLN A 91 16.85 15.92 -17.52
N SER A 92 17.82 15.26 -18.15
CA SER A 92 17.68 13.90 -18.70
C SER A 92 17.17 12.86 -17.70
N LEU A 93 17.63 12.91 -16.45
CA LEU A 93 17.19 11.98 -15.40
C LEU A 93 15.73 12.22 -14.98
N LEU A 94 15.32 13.47 -14.79
CA LEU A 94 13.95 13.81 -14.41
C LEU A 94 12.99 13.53 -15.57
N GLU A 95 13.39 13.87 -16.79
CA GLU A 95 12.62 13.57 -17.99
C GLU A 95 12.36 12.06 -18.11
N ALA A 96 13.42 11.25 -18.03
CA ALA A 96 13.30 9.79 -18.11
C ALA A 96 12.43 9.22 -16.98
N PHE A 97 12.50 9.79 -15.78
CA PHE A 97 11.67 9.36 -14.65
C PHE A 97 10.19 9.68 -14.88
N PHE A 98 9.85 10.95 -15.13
CA PHE A 98 8.46 11.42 -15.20
C PHE A 98 7.74 11.05 -16.50
N LYS A 99 8.48 10.74 -17.57
CA LYS A 99 7.94 10.17 -18.80
C LYS A 99 7.41 8.74 -18.61
N SER A 100 7.95 8.01 -17.64
CA SER A 100 7.52 6.64 -17.33
C SER A 100 6.28 6.65 -16.44
N GLY A 101 5.14 6.24 -16.99
CA GLY A 101 3.89 6.11 -16.23
C GLY A 101 4.01 5.14 -15.05
N PHE A 102 4.88 4.12 -15.17
CA PHE A 102 5.15 3.17 -14.10
C PHE A 102 5.87 3.82 -12.92
N ASN A 103 6.90 4.63 -13.18
CA ASN A 103 7.63 5.35 -12.12
C ASN A 103 6.72 6.35 -11.41
N CYS A 104 5.90 7.08 -12.18
CA CYS A 104 4.92 8.01 -11.62
C CYS A 104 3.85 7.30 -10.79
N ALA A 105 3.37 6.13 -11.23
CA ALA A 105 2.43 5.32 -10.45
C ALA A 105 3.04 4.84 -9.13
N ILE A 106 4.25 4.28 -9.15
CA ILE A 106 4.95 3.85 -7.93
C ILE A 106 5.11 5.04 -6.97
N LEU A 107 5.58 6.19 -7.48
CA LEU A 107 5.80 7.38 -6.66
C LEU A 107 4.51 7.89 -6.03
N ALA A 108 3.44 8.05 -6.83
CA ALA A 108 2.13 8.49 -6.34
C ALA A 108 1.59 7.56 -5.26
N PHE A 109 1.61 6.25 -5.53
CA PHE A 109 1.06 5.23 -4.64
C PHE A 109 1.89 5.08 -3.38
N ALA A 110 3.22 5.13 -3.49
CA ALA A 110 4.13 5.06 -2.34
C ALA A 110 3.94 6.27 -1.41
N LEU A 111 3.85 7.49 -1.95
CA LEU A 111 3.60 8.69 -1.15
C LEU A 111 2.22 8.65 -0.49
N ASN A 112 1.20 8.24 -1.23
CA ASN A 112 -0.16 8.12 -0.70
C ASN A 112 -0.23 7.10 0.45
N THR A 113 0.17 5.85 0.20
CA THR A 113 0.13 4.80 1.22
C THR A 113 1.05 5.10 2.39
N CYS A 114 2.18 5.78 2.16
CA CYS A 114 3.06 6.26 3.21
C CYS A 114 2.34 7.22 4.16
N ALA A 115 1.55 8.16 3.62
CA ALA A 115 0.81 9.11 4.43
C ALA A 115 -0.27 8.45 5.30
N TYR A 116 -1.04 7.51 4.74
CA TYR A 116 -2.02 6.72 5.50
C TYR A 116 -1.35 5.83 6.55
N THR A 117 -0.31 5.10 6.15
CA THR A 117 0.44 4.20 7.04
C THR A 117 1.13 4.95 8.18
N THR A 118 1.65 6.16 7.92
CA THR A 118 2.26 7.03 8.94
C THR A 118 1.26 7.34 10.05
N GLU A 119 0.01 7.66 9.72
CA GLU A 119 -1.01 7.99 10.72
C GLU A 119 -1.56 6.74 11.42
N ILE A 120 -1.65 5.61 10.73
CA ILE A 120 -1.96 4.30 11.34
C ILE A 120 -0.91 3.95 12.41
N PHE A 121 0.38 4.02 12.05
CA PHE A 121 1.47 3.71 12.98
C PHE A 121 1.60 4.74 14.10
N ALA A 122 1.45 6.03 13.79
CA ALA A 122 1.44 7.08 14.81
C ALA A 122 0.28 6.89 15.80
N GLY A 123 -0.91 6.50 15.32
CA GLY A 123 -2.04 6.12 16.16
C GLY A 123 -1.72 4.95 17.08
N ALA A 124 -1.13 3.88 16.52
CA ALA A 124 -0.73 2.71 17.29
C ALA A 124 0.35 3.02 18.35
N ILE A 125 1.33 3.87 18.03
CA ILE A 125 2.36 4.33 18.99
C ILE A 125 1.72 5.12 20.14
N ARG A 126 0.76 6.02 19.84
CA ARG A 126 0.04 6.79 20.87
C ARG A 126 -0.85 5.91 21.76
N GLY A 127 -1.36 4.81 21.21
CA GLY A 127 -2.21 3.84 21.92
C GLY A 127 -1.45 2.83 22.79
N ILE A 128 -0.13 2.97 22.95
CA ILE A 128 0.65 2.08 23.84
C ILE A 128 0.31 2.39 25.31
N PRO A 129 0.01 1.38 26.14
CA PRO A 129 -0.24 1.55 27.57
C PRO A 129 0.94 2.22 28.27
N HIS A 130 0.64 3.18 29.15
CA HIS A 130 1.65 3.89 29.93
C HIS A 130 2.56 2.94 30.71
N GLY A 131 2.02 1.84 31.24
CA GLY A 131 2.80 0.83 31.96
C GLY A 131 3.93 0.18 31.14
N GLU A 132 3.77 -0.02 29.83
CA GLU A 132 4.87 -0.55 28.98
C GLU A 132 6.03 0.46 28.87
N VAL A 133 5.70 1.75 28.79
CA VAL A 133 6.67 2.84 28.70
C VAL A 133 7.35 3.09 30.05
N GLU A 134 6.58 3.06 31.14
CA GLU A 134 7.08 3.23 32.51
C GLU A 134 7.98 2.07 32.94
N ALA A 135 7.60 0.82 32.64
CA ALA A 135 8.43 -0.35 32.92
C ALA A 135 9.77 -0.29 32.17
N ALA A 136 9.76 0.09 30.90
CA ALA A 136 10.99 0.26 30.12
C ALA A 136 11.91 1.34 30.70
N ARG A 137 11.34 2.45 31.18
CA ARG A 137 12.10 3.53 31.85
C ARG A 137 12.65 3.09 33.22
N ALA A 138 11.86 2.37 34.02
CA ALA A 138 12.29 1.84 35.31
C ALA A 138 13.44 0.83 35.15
N TYR A 139 13.47 0.10 34.03
CA TYR A 139 14.58 -0.77 33.65
C TYR A 139 15.81 -0.03 33.11
N GLY A 140 15.81 1.31 33.09
CA GLY A 140 16.95 2.13 32.67
C GLY A 140 17.14 2.24 31.15
N MET A 141 16.12 1.93 30.34
CA MET A 141 16.26 2.04 28.88
C MET A 141 16.34 3.51 28.43
N SER A 142 17.34 3.83 27.60
CA SER A 142 17.36 5.11 26.88
C SER A 142 16.18 5.21 25.92
N THR A 143 15.76 6.43 25.56
CA THR A 143 14.63 6.66 24.65
C THR A 143 14.76 5.89 23.34
N PHE A 144 15.95 5.87 22.74
CA PHE A 144 16.19 5.11 21.51
C PHE A 144 16.03 3.60 21.70
N THR A 145 16.57 3.06 22.81
CA THR A 145 16.46 1.64 23.14
C THR A 145 15.01 1.24 23.39
N MET A 146 14.28 2.06 24.14
CA MET A 146 12.85 1.88 24.39
C MET A 146 12.04 1.92 23.09
N TYR A 147 12.33 2.86 22.19
CA TYR A 147 11.67 2.92 20.88
C TYR A 147 11.94 1.68 20.03
N ARG A 148 13.20 1.27 19.91
CA ARG A 148 13.62 0.14 19.07
C ARG A 148 13.15 -1.21 19.60
N ARG A 149 13.18 -1.43 20.92
CA ARG A 149 12.93 -2.75 21.53
C ARG A 149 11.53 -2.95 22.08
N VAL A 150 10.84 -1.88 22.46
CA VAL A 150 9.52 -1.96 23.11
C VAL A 150 8.44 -1.34 22.24
N ILE A 151 8.54 -0.04 21.98
CA ILE A 151 7.46 0.74 21.34
C ILE A 151 7.22 0.33 19.89
N LEU A 152 8.25 0.35 19.02
CA LEU A 152 8.07 0.07 17.59
C LEU A 152 7.60 -1.36 17.33
N PRO A 153 8.21 -2.41 17.91
CA PRO A 153 7.71 -3.77 17.71
C PRO A 153 6.27 -3.97 18.22
N SER A 154 5.91 -3.36 19.36
CA SER A 154 4.55 -3.44 19.91
C SER A 154 3.54 -2.70 19.03
N ALA A 155 3.86 -1.46 18.63
CA ALA A 155 3.00 -0.63 17.78
C ALA A 155 2.76 -1.26 16.40
N LEU A 156 3.81 -1.75 15.73
CA LEU A 156 3.68 -2.34 14.40
C LEU A 156 2.82 -3.62 14.41
N ARG A 157 2.95 -4.44 15.46
CA ARG A 157 2.07 -5.61 15.62
C ARG A 157 0.62 -5.20 15.84
N ARG A 158 0.37 -4.24 16.74
CA ARG A 158 -0.98 -3.73 17.05
C ARG A 158 -1.63 -3.00 15.86
N ALA A 159 -0.83 -2.38 15.00
CA ALA A 159 -1.28 -1.71 13.79
C ALA A 159 -1.65 -2.66 12.65
N LEU A 160 -1.26 -3.94 12.74
CA LEU A 160 -1.39 -4.90 11.64
C LEU A 160 -2.83 -5.01 11.06
N PRO A 161 -3.91 -5.02 11.86
CA PRO A 161 -5.27 -5.10 11.31
C PRO A 161 -5.64 -3.85 10.49
N LEU A 162 -5.30 -2.66 11.00
CA LEU A 162 -5.53 -1.39 10.29
C LEU A 162 -4.66 -1.30 9.02
N TYR A 163 -3.42 -1.76 9.12
CA TYR A 163 -2.49 -1.79 7.99
C TYR A 163 -2.94 -2.78 6.91
N SER A 164 -3.52 -3.94 7.29
CA SER A 164 -4.11 -4.89 6.34
C SER A 164 -5.20 -4.23 5.50
N ASN A 165 -6.06 -3.41 6.12
CA ASN A 165 -7.11 -2.68 5.39
C ASN A 165 -6.51 -1.68 4.40
N GLU A 166 -5.47 -0.96 4.81
CA GLU A 166 -4.75 -0.03 3.92
C GLU A 166 -4.14 -0.76 2.70
N VAL A 167 -3.54 -1.93 2.89
CA VAL A 167 -3.00 -2.74 1.80
C VAL A 167 -4.08 -3.19 0.81
N ILE A 168 -5.26 -3.57 1.31
CA ILE A 168 -6.40 -3.96 0.44
C ILE A 168 -6.95 -2.74 -0.31
N LEU A 169 -7.06 -1.58 0.36
CA LEU A 169 -7.45 -0.33 -0.29
C LEU A 169 -6.43 0.07 -1.36
N MET A 170 -5.14 -0.11 -1.11
CA MET A 170 -4.09 0.14 -2.09
C MET A 170 -4.17 -0.80 -3.29
N LEU A 171 -4.51 -2.09 -3.09
CA LEU A 171 -4.80 -3.01 -4.21
C LEU A 171 -5.90 -2.45 -5.10
N HIS A 172 -7.01 -1.98 -4.53
CA HIS A 172 -8.06 -1.33 -5.32
C HIS A 172 -7.56 -0.04 -5.98
N ALA A 173 -6.76 0.76 -5.29
CA ALA A 173 -6.20 1.99 -5.83
C ALA A 173 -5.24 1.74 -7.01
N THR A 174 -4.61 0.57 -7.12
CA THR A 174 -3.76 0.22 -8.28
C THR A 174 -4.53 0.26 -9.61
N THR A 175 -5.86 0.11 -9.58
CA THR A 175 -6.70 0.24 -10.77
C THR A 175 -6.61 1.63 -11.38
N VAL A 176 -6.08 2.64 -10.69
CA VAL A 176 -5.90 3.98 -11.22
C VAL A 176 -4.66 4.05 -12.14
N ALA A 177 -3.72 3.10 -12.03
CA ALA A 177 -2.46 3.12 -12.78
C ALA A 177 -2.65 3.09 -14.31
N PHE A 178 -3.70 2.45 -14.82
CA PHE A 178 -3.96 2.40 -16.27
C PHE A 178 -4.11 3.78 -16.90
N THR A 179 -4.51 4.81 -16.14
CA THR A 179 -4.64 6.18 -16.66
C THR A 179 -3.27 6.80 -16.97
N ALA A 180 -2.21 6.31 -16.32
CA ALA A 180 -0.83 6.61 -16.64
C ALA A 180 -0.24 5.54 -17.59
N THR A 181 -1.07 4.88 -18.39
CA THR A 181 -0.67 3.86 -19.39
C THR A 181 0.00 2.61 -18.84
N VAL A 182 -0.07 2.37 -17.52
CA VAL A 182 0.49 1.15 -16.91
C VAL A 182 -0.34 -0.06 -17.32
N PRO A 183 0.27 -1.16 -17.81
CA PRO A 183 -0.42 -2.36 -18.28
C PRO A 183 -0.86 -3.28 -17.13
N ASP A 184 -1.68 -2.77 -16.21
CA ASP A 184 -2.25 -3.51 -15.08
C ASP A 184 -3.47 -4.36 -15.51
N ILE A 185 -4.09 -5.10 -14.58
CA ILE A 185 -5.32 -5.88 -14.84
C ILE A 185 -6.40 -5.02 -15.50
N LEU A 186 -6.59 -3.77 -15.03
CA LEU A 186 -7.67 -2.93 -15.56
C LEU A 186 -7.35 -2.45 -16.99
N LYS A 187 -6.09 -2.17 -17.31
CA LYS A 187 -5.66 -1.87 -18.68
C LYS A 187 -5.96 -3.03 -19.62
N VAL A 188 -5.64 -4.26 -19.25
CA VAL A 188 -5.95 -5.45 -20.06
C VAL A 188 -7.46 -5.60 -20.29
N ALA A 189 -8.28 -5.40 -19.26
CA ALA A 189 -9.73 -5.45 -19.40
C ALA A 189 -10.28 -4.34 -20.30
N ARG A 190 -9.73 -3.13 -20.22
CA ARG A 190 -10.11 -2.01 -21.09
C ARG A 190 -9.73 -2.29 -22.54
N ASP A 191 -8.57 -2.88 -22.80
CA ASP A 191 -8.12 -3.23 -24.15
C ASP A 191 -8.99 -4.35 -24.76
N ALA A 192 -9.34 -5.38 -23.97
CA ALA A 192 -10.28 -6.42 -24.38
C ALA A 192 -11.68 -5.86 -24.68
N ASN A 193 -12.20 -4.96 -23.83
CA ASN A 193 -13.47 -4.29 -24.07
C ASN A 193 -13.44 -3.41 -25.33
N SER A 194 -12.32 -2.75 -25.60
CA SER A 194 -12.21 -1.87 -26.76
C SER A 194 -12.15 -2.65 -28.08
N ALA A 195 -11.62 -3.87 -28.05
CA ALA A 195 -11.58 -4.77 -29.19
C ALA A 195 -12.89 -5.53 -29.43
N THR A 196 -13.59 -5.94 -28.36
CA THR A 196 -14.76 -6.82 -28.44
C THR A 196 -16.10 -6.11 -28.19
N TYR A 197 -16.08 -4.89 -27.63
CA TYR A 197 -17.23 -4.14 -27.12
C TYR A 197 -18.03 -4.87 -26.01
N GLN A 198 -17.47 -5.92 -25.42
CA GLN A 198 -18.11 -6.72 -24.37
C GLN A 198 -17.68 -6.24 -22.97
N SER A 199 -18.33 -5.18 -22.51
CA SER A 199 -17.97 -4.50 -21.26
C SER A 199 -18.20 -5.34 -20.01
N PHE A 200 -19.38 -5.96 -19.90
CA PHE A 200 -19.73 -6.78 -18.73
C PHE A 200 -18.75 -7.95 -18.55
N GLU A 201 -18.37 -8.60 -19.64
CA GLU A 201 -17.46 -9.74 -19.60
C GLU A 201 -16.02 -9.31 -19.29
N SER A 202 -15.52 -8.29 -19.98
CA SER A 202 -14.12 -7.83 -19.83
C SER A 202 -13.85 -7.31 -18.42
N PHE A 203 -14.72 -6.44 -17.90
CA PHE A 203 -14.59 -5.94 -16.53
C PHE A 203 -15.01 -6.96 -15.48
N GLY A 204 -15.91 -7.90 -15.81
CA GLY A 204 -16.27 -9.02 -14.95
C GLY A 204 -15.07 -9.92 -14.63
N ILE A 205 -14.25 -10.25 -15.63
CA ILE A 205 -13.00 -11.00 -15.44
C ILE A 205 -12.04 -10.22 -14.52
N ALA A 206 -11.84 -8.92 -14.77
CA ALA A 206 -10.99 -8.09 -13.90
C ALA A 206 -11.50 -8.07 -12.45
N ALA A 207 -12.81 -7.91 -12.25
CA ALA A 207 -13.41 -7.91 -10.92
C ALA A 207 -13.17 -9.25 -10.18
N LEU A 208 -13.33 -10.38 -10.86
CA LEU A 208 -13.04 -11.71 -10.30
C LEU A 208 -11.57 -11.85 -9.90
N LEU A 209 -10.65 -11.34 -10.72
CA LEU A 209 -9.22 -11.34 -10.39
C LEU A 209 -8.91 -10.48 -9.16
N TYR A 210 -9.42 -9.26 -9.09
CA TYR A 210 -9.23 -8.39 -7.92
C TYR A 210 -9.82 -9.01 -6.64
N VAL A 211 -10.99 -9.63 -6.73
CA VAL A 211 -11.61 -10.35 -5.60
C VAL A 211 -10.76 -11.53 -5.16
N ALA A 212 -10.27 -12.34 -6.10
CA ALA A 212 -9.39 -13.48 -5.79
C ALA A 212 -8.10 -13.04 -5.08
N ILE A 213 -7.45 -11.98 -5.58
CA ILE A 213 -6.24 -11.41 -4.96
C ILE A 213 -6.56 -10.88 -3.55
N SER A 214 -7.67 -10.16 -3.39
CA SER A 214 -8.10 -9.62 -2.10
C SER A 214 -8.34 -10.74 -1.08
N PHE A 215 -9.02 -11.83 -1.46
CA PHE A 215 -9.20 -12.99 -0.58
C PHE A 215 -7.87 -13.62 -0.14
N VAL A 216 -6.91 -13.75 -1.06
CA VAL A 216 -5.58 -14.28 -0.74
C VAL A 216 -4.86 -13.36 0.25
N LEU A 217 -4.87 -12.05 0.02
CA LEU A 217 -4.26 -11.07 0.93
C LEU A 217 -4.91 -11.08 2.31
N VAL A 218 -6.24 -11.04 2.38
CA VAL A 218 -7.01 -11.13 3.64
C VAL A 218 -6.65 -12.42 4.39
N ALA A 219 -6.61 -13.56 3.70
CA ALA A 219 -6.26 -14.83 4.32
C ALA A 219 -4.80 -14.85 4.82
N ALA A 220 -3.87 -14.21 4.11
CA ALA A 220 -2.49 -14.06 4.54
C ALA A 220 -2.36 -13.16 5.79
N PHE A 221 -2.99 -11.99 5.78
CA PHE A 221 -2.99 -11.07 6.92
C PHE A 221 -3.69 -11.66 8.15
N ARG A 222 -4.83 -12.35 7.97
CA ARG A 222 -5.51 -13.03 9.09
C ARG A 222 -4.61 -14.09 9.74
N ARG A 223 -3.83 -14.83 8.95
CA ARG A 223 -2.84 -15.79 9.52
C ARG A 223 -1.71 -15.06 10.26
N ALA A 224 -1.20 -13.97 9.71
CA ALA A 224 -0.17 -13.15 10.36
C ALA A 224 -0.68 -12.55 11.68
N GLU A 225 -1.91 -12.02 11.68
CA GLU A 225 -2.60 -11.46 12.85
C GLU A 225 -2.76 -12.50 13.96
N GLN A 226 -3.25 -13.70 13.61
CA GLN A 226 -3.40 -14.79 14.58
C GLN A 226 -2.08 -15.20 15.23
N ARG A 227 -0.96 -15.08 14.52
CA ARG A 227 0.38 -15.40 15.04
C ARG A 227 0.95 -14.27 15.88
N TRP A 228 0.87 -13.03 15.39
CA TRP A 228 1.54 -11.88 16.01
C TRP A 228 0.72 -11.21 17.10
N LEU A 229 -0.60 -11.30 17.10
CA LEU A 229 -1.46 -10.78 18.17
C LEU A 229 -1.86 -11.82 19.22
N ALA A 230 -1.31 -13.03 19.14
CA ALA A 230 -1.64 -14.13 20.05
C ALA A 230 -1.47 -13.75 21.54
N TYR A 231 -0.48 -12.92 21.86
CA TYR A 231 -0.18 -12.51 23.24
C TYR A 231 -1.15 -11.47 23.82
N LEU A 232 -1.94 -10.79 22.99
CA LEU A 232 -2.97 -9.84 23.44
C LEU A 232 -4.33 -10.51 23.64
N ARG A 233 -4.46 -11.81 23.34
CA ARG A 233 -5.71 -12.53 23.57
C ARG A 233 -5.96 -12.61 25.08
N PRO A 234 -7.17 -12.27 25.55
CA PRO A 234 -7.52 -12.41 26.97
C PRO A 234 -7.21 -13.83 27.44
N ALA A 235 -6.50 -13.97 28.56
CA ALA A 235 -6.29 -15.26 29.20
C ALA A 235 -7.66 -15.83 29.59
N GLY A 236 -8.20 -16.75 28.78
CA GLY A 236 -9.55 -17.31 28.94
C GLY A 236 -10.38 -17.42 27.65
N ALA A 237 -9.96 -16.79 26.54
CA ALA A 237 -10.63 -16.98 25.26
C ALA A 237 -10.31 -18.38 24.70
N ALA A 238 -11.21 -19.34 24.95
CA ALA A 238 -11.14 -20.71 24.46
C ALA A 238 -10.75 -20.73 22.97
N ARG A 239 -9.81 -21.61 22.59
CA ARG A 239 -9.51 -21.90 21.19
C ARG A 239 -10.84 -22.23 20.50
N PRO A 240 -11.23 -21.56 19.40
CA PRO A 240 -12.38 -22.02 18.64
C PRO A 240 -12.07 -23.46 18.23
N ALA A 241 -12.95 -24.38 18.64
CA ALA A 241 -12.81 -25.80 18.33
C ALA A 241 -12.54 -25.92 16.82
N ARG A 242 -11.43 -26.57 16.46
CA ARG A 242 -11.16 -26.98 15.08
C ARG A 242 -12.38 -27.78 14.64
N ARG A 243 -13.27 -27.17 13.84
CA ARG A 243 -14.30 -27.91 13.14
C ARG A 243 -13.57 -28.78 12.12
N ALA A 244 -13.69 -30.10 12.32
CA ALA A 244 -13.26 -31.14 11.42
C ALA A 244 -14.01 -31.05 10.09
#